data_AF-A0A956CPE1-F1
#
_entry.id   AF-A0A956CPE1-F1
#
_cell.length_a   1.000
_cell.length_b   1.000
_cell.length_c   1.000
_cell.angle_alpha   90.00
_cell.angle_beta   90.00
_cell.angle_gamma   90.00
#
_symmetry.space_group_name_H-M   'P 1'
#
loop_
_entity.id
_entity.type
_entity.pdbx_description
1 polymer ?
#
loop_
_entity_poly.entity_id
_entity_poly.type
_entity_poly.pdbx_seq_one_letter_code
_entity_poly.pdbx_strand_id
1 'polypeptide(L)'
;MHSPRQRFGLPGLAFCLFALLGCGGHGQAGQRDAAGLDDASSEGDAATDGPADDASHQDADVSAPWQCPTWGTRTTVGSIANLDILEASGLAASKKNSGIYWTHNDSGDTERFFALGADGSNRGTFVVSTSQQNDWEDIAVGPGPAVGETYVYLA
;
A
#
# COMPACT_ATOMS: atom_id res chain seq x y z
N MET A 1 -51.59 -9.26 -6.42
CA MET A 1 -50.42 -8.75 -5.69
C MET A 1 -49.32 -8.50 -6.70
N HIS A 2 -49.01 -7.24 -6.99
CA HIS A 2 -48.02 -6.84 -8.01
C HIS A 2 -46.99 -5.90 -7.36
N SER A 3 -45.70 -6.24 -7.51
CA SER A 3 -44.50 -5.39 -7.70
C SER A 3 -44.55 -3.88 -7.37
N PRO A 4 -43.45 -3.30 -6.85
CA PRO A 4 -42.25 -3.19 -7.70
C PRO A 4 -40.90 -3.53 -7.07
N ARG A 5 -40.01 -4.01 -7.95
CA ARG A 5 -38.57 -4.07 -7.73
C ARG A 5 -38.00 -2.66 -7.65
N GLN A 6 -37.28 -2.33 -6.58
CA GLN A 6 -36.45 -1.13 -6.53
C GLN A 6 -35.20 -1.36 -7.37
N ARG A 7 -35.02 -0.56 -8.42
CA ARG A 7 -33.74 -0.43 -9.13
C ARG A 7 -33.02 0.76 -8.50
N PHE A 8 -31.85 0.54 -7.89
CA PHE A 8 -30.94 1.64 -7.58
C PHE A 8 -29.82 1.71 -8.61
N GLY A 9 -29.39 2.95 -8.89
CA GLY A 9 -28.58 3.30 -10.03
C GLY A 9 -27.09 3.01 -9.87
N LEU A 10 -26.37 3.23 -10.97
CA LEU A 10 -24.92 3.12 -11.07
C LEU A 10 -24.20 3.96 -10.00
N PRO A 11 -23.16 3.44 -9.33
CA PRO A 11 -22.12 4.29 -8.77
C PRO A 11 -21.24 4.85 -9.90
N GLY A 12 -20.68 6.04 -9.67
CA GLY A 12 -19.94 6.79 -10.67
C GLY A 12 -18.56 6.19 -10.99
N LEU A 13 -18.03 6.58 -12.15
CA LEU A 13 -16.69 6.24 -12.61
C LEU A 13 -15.63 6.96 -11.75
N ALA A 14 -15.17 6.31 -10.67
CA ALA A 14 -14.05 6.81 -9.86
C ALA A 14 -12.73 6.60 -10.61
N PHE A 15 -12.30 7.64 -11.34
CA PHE A 15 -11.06 7.61 -12.12
C PHE A 15 -9.87 7.99 -11.21
N CYS A 16 -9.35 7.02 -10.45
CA CYS A 16 -8.09 7.21 -9.70
C CYS A 16 -6.90 7.31 -10.67
N LEU A 17 -6.64 8.54 -11.11
CA LEU A 17 -5.49 8.90 -11.92
C LEU A 17 -4.21 8.85 -11.06
N PHE A 18 -3.54 7.70 -11.03
CA PHE A 18 -2.16 7.63 -10.57
C PHE A 18 -1.27 8.49 -11.47
N ALA A 19 -0.87 9.65 -10.97
CA ALA A 19 0.13 10.48 -11.60
C ALA A 19 1.49 9.77 -11.56
N LEU A 20 1.87 9.15 -12.67
CA LEU A 20 3.25 8.73 -12.89
C LEU A 20 4.13 9.99 -12.93
N LEU A 21 4.86 10.25 -11.84
CA LEU A 21 6.07 11.07 -11.93
C LEU A 21 7.07 10.30 -12.79
N GLY A 22 7.06 10.57 -14.09
CA GLY A 22 8.12 10.11 -14.97
C GLY A 22 9.44 10.75 -14.54
N CYS A 23 10.50 9.95 -14.39
CA CYS A 23 11.85 10.47 -14.27
C CYS A 23 12.23 11.19 -15.56
N GLY A 24 12.00 12.50 -15.61
CA GLY A 24 12.41 13.36 -16.72
C GLY A 24 13.94 13.33 -16.87
N GLY A 25 14.40 13.04 -18.08
CA GLY A 25 15.84 12.97 -18.38
C GLY A 25 16.54 14.31 -18.13
N HIS A 26 17.75 14.26 -17.57
CA HIS A 26 18.58 15.45 -17.34
C HIS A 26 19.04 16.07 -18.67
N GLY A 27 18.40 17.19 -19.05
CA GLY A 27 18.93 18.12 -20.04
C GLY A 27 19.87 19.13 -19.37
N GLN A 28 21.18 18.96 -19.55
CA GLN A 28 22.21 19.89 -19.06
C GLN A 28 22.25 21.17 -19.92
N ALA A 29 21.98 22.35 -19.33
CA ALA A 29 22.51 23.65 -19.77
C ALA A 29 22.21 24.77 -18.76
N GLY A 30 23.20 25.62 -18.45
CA GLY A 30 22.94 26.99 -17.97
C GLY A 30 23.39 27.37 -16.56
N GLN A 31 24.67 27.22 -16.25
CA GLN A 31 25.29 27.86 -15.07
C GLN A 31 25.25 29.39 -15.21
N ARG A 32 24.65 30.11 -14.23
CA ARG A 32 24.75 31.56 -14.05
C ARG A 32 24.75 31.95 -12.57
N ASP A 33 25.94 32.28 -12.10
CA ASP A 33 26.39 33.30 -11.15
C ASP A 33 25.42 33.92 -10.11
N ALA A 34 25.98 34.15 -8.92
CA ALA A 34 25.28 34.56 -7.70
C ALA A 34 24.91 36.06 -7.61
N ALA A 35 23.75 36.35 -7.01
CA ALA A 35 23.46 37.55 -6.21
C ALA A 35 22.14 37.37 -5.42
N GLY A 36 22.07 37.87 -4.19
CA GLY A 36 20.82 38.07 -3.42
C GLY A 36 20.40 36.93 -2.49
N LEU A 37 20.74 37.06 -1.20
CA LEU A 37 20.12 36.35 -0.09
C LEU A 37 19.88 37.37 1.03
N ASP A 38 18.63 37.80 1.14
CA ASP A 38 18.10 38.75 2.11
C ASP A 38 16.68 38.26 2.44
N ASP A 39 16.54 37.45 3.48
CA ASP A 39 16.27 37.83 4.88
C ASP A 39 14.77 38.00 5.16
N ALA A 40 14.24 37.06 5.95
CA ALA A 40 13.06 37.25 6.79
C ALA A 40 13.11 36.26 7.97
N SER A 41 14.01 36.51 8.93
CA SER A 41 14.01 35.82 10.23
C SER A 41 12.88 36.31 11.16
N SER A 42 12.19 35.38 11.85
CA SER A 42 11.73 35.46 13.26
C SER A 42 10.97 34.16 13.57
N GLU A 43 11.52 33.20 14.34
CA GLU A 43 11.63 33.18 15.82
C GLU A 43 10.28 33.46 16.55
N GLY A 44 9.83 32.74 17.59
CA GLY A 44 10.26 31.50 18.28
C GLY A 44 8.98 30.76 18.75
N ASP A 45 8.89 29.91 19.79
CA ASP A 45 9.76 29.28 20.81
C ASP A 45 8.91 28.14 21.44
N ALA A 46 9.40 27.03 22.04
CA ALA A 46 10.71 26.37 22.10
C ALA A 46 10.50 24.92 22.63
N ALA A 47 11.49 24.02 22.49
CA ALA A 47 11.53 22.72 23.18
C ALA A 47 12.92 22.47 23.78
N THR A 48 12.99 22.08 25.05
CA THR A 48 14.22 22.07 25.84
C THR A 48 15.17 20.92 25.52
N ASP A 49 16.45 21.25 25.46
CA ASP A 49 17.60 20.36 25.31
C ASP A 49 17.58 19.19 26.32
N GLY A 50 17.65 17.95 25.78
CA GLY A 50 17.84 16.72 26.55
C GLY A 50 19.25 16.20 26.29
N PRO A 51 19.92 15.58 27.28
CA PRO A 51 21.34 15.25 27.17
C PRO A 51 21.59 14.31 25.99
N ALA A 52 22.50 14.71 25.11
CA ALA A 52 22.89 13.91 23.96
C ALA A 52 23.74 12.71 24.36
N ASP A 53 23.18 11.51 24.29
CA ASP A 53 23.90 10.24 24.33
C ASP A 53 23.62 9.32 23.12
N ASP A 54 24.68 8.61 22.73
CA ASP A 54 24.80 7.65 21.61
C ASP A 54 24.74 8.17 20.15
N ALA A 55 25.74 8.98 19.78
CA ALA A 55 26.06 9.32 18.39
C ALA A 55 26.78 8.17 17.62
N SER A 56 26.28 6.93 17.69
CA SER A 56 26.85 5.77 16.97
C SER A 56 25.97 5.15 15.89
N HIS A 57 24.86 5.80 15.53
CA HIS A 57 24.27 5.65 14.20
C HIS A 57 25.29 6.14 13.16
N GLN A 58 26.08 5.21 12.63
CA GLN A 58 26.89 5.46 11.44
C GLN A 58 25.91 5.71 10.29
N ASP A 59 25.78 6.98 9.90
CA ASP A 59 25.12 7.37 8.66
C ASP A 59 25.83 6.64 7.51
N ALA A 60 25.23 5.55 7.06
CA ALA A 60 25.75 4.73 5.97
C ALA A 60 25.91 5.63 4.74
N ASP A 61 27.11 5.64 4.17
CA ASP A 61 27.55 6.57 3.12
C ASP A 61 26.45 6.96 2.11
N VAL A 62 25.80 8.08 2.39
CA VAL A 62 24.66 8.59 1.61
C VAL A 62 25.07 9.13 0.24
N SER A 63 26.36 9.10 -0.10
CA SER A 63 26.87 9.51 -1.42
C SER A 63 26.70 8.43 -2.49
N ALA A 64 26.41 7.18 -2.10
CA ALA A 64 26.10 6.12 -3.06
C ALA A 64 24.77 6.41 -3.78
N PRO A 65 24.74 6.48 -5.12
CA PRO A 65 23.49 6.72 -5.84
C PRO A 65 22.55 5.52 -5.70
N TRP A 66 21.36 5.75 -5.14
CA TRP A 66 20.28 4.77 -5.10
C TRP A 66 19.92 4.33 -6.52
N GLN A 67 20.31 3.11 -6.89
CA GLN A 67 19.98 2.54 -8.18
C GLN A 67 18.53 2.04 -8.14
N CYS A 68 17.66 2.65 -8.95
CA CYS A 68 16.30 2.15 -9.12
C CYS A 68 16.33 0.69 -9.59
N PRO A 69 15.70 -0.26 -8.87
CA PRO A 69 15.71 -1.66 -9.27
C PRO A 69 14.98 -1.86 -10.60
N THR A 70 15.59 -2.64 -11.50
CA THR A 70 14.97 -3.02 -12.78
C THR A 70 14.10 -4.25 -12.60
N TRP A 71 12.80 -4.10 -12.84
CA TRP A 71 11.85 -5.22 -12.80
C TRP A 71 11.77 -5.95 -14.14
N GLY A 72 11.42 -7.23 -14.11
CA GLY A 72 11.12 -8.01 -15.31
C GLY A 72 9.77 -7.62 -15.95
N THR A 73 9.49 -8.16 -17.14
CA THR A 73 8.21 -7.93 -17.83
C THR A 73 7.04 -8.49 -17.02
N ARG A 74 6.00 -7.67 -16.80
CA ARG A 74 4.74 -8.09 -16.16
C ARG A 74 4.12 -9.26 -16.94
N THR A 75 3.93 -10.39 -16.26
CA THR A 75 3.21 -11.55 -16.80
C THR A 75 1.84 -11.68 -16.13
N THR A 76 0.77 -11.85 -16.91
CA THR A 76 -0.55 -12.19 -16.36
C THR A 76 -0.59 -13.69 -16.08
N VAL A 77 -0.74 -14.07 -14.80
CA VAL A 77 -0.79 -15.49 -14.37
C VAL A 77 -2.21 -16.05 -14.27
N GLY A 78 -3.22 -15.20 -14.31
CA GLY A 78 -4.63 -15.59 -14.20
C GLY A 78 -5.58 -14.40 -14.08
N SER A 79 -6.77 -14.64 -13.57
CA SER A 79 -7.79 -13.60 -13.31
C SER A 79 -8.60 -13.99 -12.08
N ILE A 80 -8.93 -13.01 -11.23
CA ILE A 80 -9.67 -13.26 -9.99
C ILE A 80 -11.05 -13.80 -10.34
N ALA A 81 -11.32 -15.03 -9.92
CA ALA A 81 -12.57 -15.74 -10.22
C ALA A 81 -13.71 -15.39 -9.26
N ASN A 82 -13.42 -14.75 -8.13
CA ASN A 82 -14.42 -14.32 -7.16
C ASN A 82 -14.91 -12.89 -7.50
N LEU A 83 -16.17 -12.78 -7.93
CA LEU A 83 -16.78 -11.50 -8.32
C LEU A 83 -17.11 -10.59 -7.15
N ASP A 84 -17.00 -11.08 -5.91
CA ASP A 84 -17.11 -10.26 -4.70
C ASP A 84 -15.85 -9.39 -4.46
N ILE A 85 -14.75 -9.65 -5.17
CA ILE A 85 -13.50 -8.89 -5.09
C ILE A 85 -13.53 -7.83 -6.19
N LEU A 86 -13.90 -6.61 -5.82
CA LEU A 86 -14.14 -5.49 -6.72
C LEU A 86 -13.00 -4.46 -6.69
N GLU A 87 -12.37 -4.27 -5.53
CA GLU A 87 -11.35 -3.24 -5.27
C GLU A 87 -10.18 -3.84 -4.47
N ALA A 88 -9.46 -4.80 -5.07
CA ALA A 88 -8.32 -5.45 -4.42
C ALA A 88 -7.11 -4.50 -4.26
N SER A 89 -6.85 -4.04 -3.04
CA SER A 89 -5.72 -3.16 -2.67
C SER A 89 -4.45 -3.93 -2.29
N GLY A 90 -4.53 -4.86 -1.33
CA GLY A 90 -3.38 -5.63 -0.84
C GLY A 90 -3.28 -7.08 -1.37
N LEU A 91 -2.05 -7.63 -1.48
CA LEU A 91 -1.82 -9.05 -1.83
C LEU A 91 -0.64 -9.67 -1.06
N ALA A 92 -0.90 -10.67 -0.21
CA ALA A 92 0.12 -11.35 0.59
C ALA A 92 0.18 -12.87 0.36
N ALA A 93 1.37 -13.41 0.07
CA ALA A 93 1.58 -14.85 -0.07
C ALA A 93 1.49 -15.59 1.28
N SER A 94 0.75 -16.68 1.33
CA SER A 94 0.58 -17.50 2.54
C SER A 94 1.84 -18.30 2.87
N LYS A 95 2.35 -18.16 4.09
CA LYS A 95 3.50 -18.93 4.59
C LYS A 95 3.14 -20.37 4.96
N LYS A 96 1.90 -20.61 5.41
CA LYS A 96 1.42 -21.93 5.86
C LYS A 96 0.80 -22.79 4.74
N ASN A 97 0.30 -22.15 3.67
CA ASN A 97 -0.41 -22.81 2.58
C ASN A 97 0.20 -22.42 1.23
N SER A 98 1.12 -23.23 0.70
CA SER A 98 1.80 -22.94 -0.57
C SER A 98 0.80 -22.75 -1.73
N GLY A 99 1.00 -21.71 -2.54
CA GLY A 99 0.13 -21.36 -3.67
C GLY A 99 -1.15 -20.61 -3.29
N ILE A 100 -1.39 -20.32 -2.01
CA ILE A 100 -2.45 -19.44 -1.54
C ILE A 100 -1.92 -18.01 -1.36
N TYR A 101 -2.72 -17.05 -1.84
CA TYR A 101 -2.52 -15.62 -1.66
C TYR A 101 -3.74 -15.03 -0.97
N TRP A 102 -3.52 -14.04 -0.11
CA TRP A 102 -4.55 -13.33 0.63
C TRP A 102 -4.74 -11.93 0.04
N THR A 103 -5.98 -11.49 -0.07
CA THR A 103 -6.39 -10.14 -0.51
C THR A 103 -7.61 -9.71 0.29
N HIS A 104 -7.89 -8.42 0.34
CA HIS A 104 -9.14 -7.81 0.81
C HIS A 104 -9.69 -6.92 -0.31
N ASN A 105 -10.89 -6.39 -0.12
CA ASN A 105 -11.29 -5.16 -0.79
C ASN A 105 -10.87 -3.98 0.08
N ASP A 106 -10.69 -2.82 -0.54
CA ASP A 106 -10.44 -1.55 0.12
C ASP A 106 -11.73 -0.94 0.69
N SER A 107 -12.48 -0.23 -0.16
CA SER A 107 -13.66 0.52 0.23
C SER A 107 -14.97 -0.26 0.04
N GLY A 108 -15.98 0.05 0.85
CA GLY A 108 -17.38 -0.30 0.58
C GLY A 108 -17.76 -1.78 0.67
N ASP A 109 -16.86 -2.66 1.11
CA ASP A 109 -17.16 -4.06 1.43
C ASP A 109 -17.49 -4.24 2.94
N THR A 110 -17.90 -5.46 3.28
CA THR A 110 -17.98 -5.97 4.66
C THR A 110 -16.60 -6.35 5.20
N GLU A 111 -16.51 -6.60 6.50
CA GLU A 111 -15.27 -6.96 7.23
C GLU A 111 -14.75 -8.36 6.83
N ARG A 112 -14.28 -8.53 5.59
CA ARG A 112 -13.85 -9.82 5.04
C ARG A 112 -12.59 -9.73 4.20
N PHE A 113 -11.88 -10.86 4.15
CA PHE A 113 -10.72 -11.09 3.30
C PHE A 113 -10.85 -12.43 2.57
N PHE A 114 -10.05 -12.62 1.52
CA PHE A 114 -10.22 -13.70 0.55
C PHE A 114 -8.94 -14.48 0.35
N ALA A 115 -9.09 -15.78 0.10
CA ALA A 115 -8.01 -16.65 -0.35
C ALA A 115 -8.11 -16.87 -1.87
N LEU A 116 -7.00 -16.70 -2.57
CA LEU A 116 -6.85 -16.92 -4.00
C LEU A 116 -5.78 -17.98 -4.27
N GLY A 117 -5.95 -18.76 -5.34
CA GLY A 117 -4.86 -19.53 -5.95
C GLY A 117 -3.95 -18.62 -6.78
N ALA A 118 -2.75 -19.08 -7.12
CA ALA A 118 -1.80 -18.38 -7.99
C ALA A 118 -2.36 -18.00 -9.38
N ASP A 119 -3.40 -18.71 -9.83
CA ASP A 119 -4.17 -18.50 -11.06
C ASP A 119 -5.38 -17.56 -10.90
N GLY A 120 -5.59 -16.99 -9.71
CA GLY A 120 -6.77 -16.18 -9.36
C GLY A 120 -8.02 -17.00 -9.01
N SER A 121 -7.94 -18.33 -8.97
CA SER A 121 -9.07 -19.18 -8.55
C SER A 121 -9.51 -18.86 -7.12
N ASN A 122 -10.82 -18.82 -6.87
CA ASN A 122 -11.36 -18.60 -5.53
C ASN A 122 -11.06 -19.80 -4.62
N ARG A 123 -10.48 -19.54 -3.43
CA ARG A 123 -10.15 -20.56 -2.42
C ARG A 123 -10.87 -20.35 -1.09
N GLY A 124 -11.55 -19.23 -0.89
CA GLY A 124 -12.40 -18.98 0.28
C GLY A 124 -12.59 -17.50 0.59
N THR A 125 -13.61 -17.22 1.39
CA THR A 125 -13.93 -15.91 1.96
C THR A 125 -13.99 -16.05 3.47
N PHE A 126 -13.37 -15.13 4.20
CA PHE A 126 -13.19 -15.17 5.64
C PHE A 126 -13.66 -13.85 6.25
N VAL A 127 -14.58 -13.91 7.23
CA VAL A 127 -15.13 -12.72 7.89
C VAL A 127 -14.37 -12.49 9.19
N VAL A 128 -13.94 -11.25 9.43
CA VAL A 128 -13.32 -10.79 10.67
C VAL A 128 -14.43 -10.33 11.62
N SER A 129 -14.57 -11.00 12.76
CA SER A 129 -15.67 -10.74 13.71
C SER A 129 -15.42 -9.55 14.64
N THR A 130 -14.80 -8.48 14.15
CA THR A 130 -14.46 -7.26 14.91
C THR A 130 -15.47 -6.14 14.64
N SER A 131 -15.46 -5.10 15.48
CA SER A 131 -16.27 -3.91 15.27
C SER A 131 -15.82 -3.11 14.05
N GLN A 132 -16.69 -3.00 13.04
CA GLN A 132 -16.69 -2.04 11.92
C GLN A 132 -15.35 -1.38 11.59
N GLN A 133 -14.62 -1.99 10.65
CA GLN A 133 -13.61 -1.33 9.83
C GLN A 133 -14.01 -1.53 8.37
N ASN A 134 -14.11 -0.44 7.61
CA ASN A 134 -14.74 -0.40 6.28
C ASN A 134 -13.81 0.21 5.21
N ASP A 135 -12.52 0.29 5.53
CA ASP A 135 -11.47 1.05 4.86
C ASP A 135 -10.16 0.34 5.28
N TRP A 136 -9.80 -0.75 4.58
CA TRP A 136 -8.56 -1.49 4.82
C TRP A 136 -7.65 -1.33 3.62
N GLU A 137 -6.44 -0.85 3.84
CA GLU A 137 -5.49 -0.44 2.80
C GLU A 137 -4.41 -1.50 2.54
N ASP A 138 -4.01 -2.28 3.57
CA ASP A 138 -2.91 -3.23 3.45
C ASP A 138 -3.18 -4.62 4.07
N ILE A 139 -2.47 -5.63 3.56
CA ILE A 139 -2.48 -7.02 4.04
C ILE A 139 -1.08 -7.63 4.05
N ALA A 140 -0.70 -8.22 5.18
CA ALA A 140 0.62 -8.83 5.36
C ALA A 140 0.55 -10.22 6.00
N VAL A 141 1.59 -11.05 5.79
CA VAL A 141 1.73 -12.36 6.46
C VAL A 141 3.00 -12.40 7.30
N GLY A 142 2.83 -12.35 8.62
CA GLY A 142 3.91 -12.22 9.61
C GLY A 142 3.98 -13.37 10.63
N PRO A 143 5.07 -13.48 11.40
CA PRO A 143 5.03 -14.15 12.70
C PRO A 143 4.13 -13.35 13.66
N GLY A 144 3.61 -13.97 14.71
CA GLY A 144 2.80 -13.29 15.73
C GLY A 144 3.03 -13.86 17.13
N PRO A 145 2.08 -13.69 18.07
CA PRO A 145 2.31 -13.98 19.49
C PRO A 145 2.55 -15.47 19.81
N ALA A 146 2.08 -16.41 18.99
CA ALA A 146 2.42 -17.81 19.14
C ALA A 146 3.66 -18.18 18.30
N VAL A 147 4.67 -18.76 18.96
CA VAL A 147 5.91 -19.21 18.32
C VAL A 147 5.61 -20.29 17.27
N GLY A 148 6.15 -20.10 16.07
CA GLY A 148 5.98 -21.03 14.94
C GLY A 148 4.68 -20.86 14.15
N GLU A 149 3.75 -20.01 14.61
CA GLU A 149 2.53 -19.70 13.88
C GLU A 149 2.67 -18.44 13.01
N THR A 150 1.87 -18.40 11.94
CA THR A 150 1.87 -17.32 10.95
C THR A 150 0.50 -16.69 10.86
N TYR A 151 0.46 -15.36 10.92
CA TYR A 151 -0.76 -14.57 11.02
C TYR A 151 -0.95 -13.75 9.74
N VAL A 152 -2.20 -13.56 9.35
CA VAL A 152 -2.60 -12.54 8.37
C VAL A 152 -2.92 -11.28 9.15
N TYR A 153 -2.32 -10.16 8.75
CA TYR A 153 -2.57 -8.83 9.28
C TYR A 153 -3.34 -8.03 8.22
N LEU A 154 -4.31 -7.25 8.68
CA LEU A 154 -5.08 -6.27 7.90
C LEU A 154 -4.89 -4.92 8.61
N ALA A 155 -4.70 -3.85 7.84
CA ALA A 155 -4.49 -2.49 8.34
C ALA A 155 -5.42 -1.52 7.61
#